data_AF-A0A7V5C6A2-F1
#
_entry.id   AF-A0A7V5C6A2-F1
#
_cell.length_a   1.000
_cell.length_b   1.000
_cell.length_c   1.000
_cell.angle_alpha   90.00
_cell.angle_beta   90.00
_cell.angle_gamma   90.00
#
_symmetry.space_group_name_H-M   'P 1'
#
loop_
_entity.id
_entity.type
_entity.pdbx_description
1 polymer ?
#
loop_
_entity_poly.entity_id
_entity_poly.type
_entity_poly.pdbx_seq_one_letter_code
_entity_poly.pdbx_strand_id
1 'polypeptide(L)' 'MKTYKISYADHTLELGRHTCIMGILNVTPDSFSDGGKFFRYEDAMAQAEKMVEDGADIIDIG' A
#
# COMPACT_ATOMS: atom_id res chain seq x y z
N MET A 1 -26.09 9.66 4.18
CA MET A 1 -24.91 9.31 4.98
C MET A 1 -23.95 10.48 4.94
N LYS A 2 -23.29 10.83 6.05
CA LYS A 2 -22.36 11.97 6.09
C LYS A 2 -21.01 11.53 5.52
N THR A 3 -20.45 12.30 4.60
CA THR A 3 -19.16 12.03 3.98
C THR A 3 -18.08 12.98 4.49
N TYR A 4 -16.84 12.52 4.49
CA TYR A 4 -15.67 13.33 4.84
C TYR A 4 -14.61 13.18 3.74
N LYS A 5 -13.72 14.17 3.62
CA LYS A 5 -12.61 14.12 2.67
C LYS A 5 -11.31 14.28 3.43
N ILE A 6 -10.37 13.40 3.16
CA ILE A 6 -8.97 13.55 3.58
C ILE A 6 -8.17 13.83 2.32
N SER A 7 -7.54 15.00 2.27
CA SER A 7 -6.64 15.37 1.17
C SER A 7 -5.20 15.30 1.64
N TYR A 8 -4.33 14.71 0.82
CA TYR A 8 -2.90 14.56 1.09
C TYR A 8 -2.14 14.62 -0.23
N ALA A 9 -1.07 15.41 -0.29
CA ALA A 9 -0.38 15.74 -1.54
C ALA A 9 -1.37 16.12 -2.65
N ASP A 10 -1.37 15.39 -3.76
CA ASP A 10 -2.25 15.50 -4.93
C ASP A 10 -3.43 14.50 -4.91
N HIS A 11 -3.64 13.79 -3.81
CA HIS A 11 -4.66 12.75 -3.66
C HIS A 11 -5.80 13.19 -2.72
N THR A 12 -6.96 12.56 -2.86
CA THR A 12 -8.11 12.74 -1.95
C THR A 12 -8.84 11.43 -1.72
N LEU A 13 -9.06 11.08 -0.45
CA LEU A 13 -9.82 9.93 0.00
C LEU A 13 -11.20 10.37 0.51
N GLU A 14 -12.27 9.81 -0.05
CA GLU A 14 -13.66 10.05 0.40
C GLU A 14 -14.09 9.01 1.43
N LEU A 15 -14.28 9.43 2.68
CA LEU A 15 -14.80 8.58 3.75
C LEU A 15 -16.32 8.65 3.85
N GLY A 16 -16.93 7.57 4.33
CA GLY A 16 -18.36 7.50 4.63
C GLY A 16 -19.25 7.10 3.45
N ARG A 17 -18.67 6.75 2.29
CA ARG A 17 -19.39 6.12 1.16
C ARG A 17 -19.33 4.60 1.20
N HIS A 18 -18.20 4.05 1.62
CA HIS A 18 -17.95 2.64 1.91
C HIS A 18 -16.87 2.56 3.01
N THR A 19 -16.64 1.35 3.54
CA THR A 19 -15.50 1.09 4.42
C THR A 19 -14.25 1.03 3.56
N CYS A 20 -13.35 2.00 3.72
CA CYS A 20 -12.07 1.97 3.01
C CYS A 20 -11.16 0.89 3.58
N ILE A 21 -10.43 0.20 2.71
CA ILE A 21 -9.49 -0.86 3.05
C ILE A 21 -8.05 -0.34 2.94
N MET A 22 -7.26 -0.58 3.98
CA MET A 22 -5.82 -0.30 4.00
C MET A 22 -5.04 -1.61 3.92
N GLY A 23 -4.31 -1.81 2.83
CA GLY A 23 -3.36 -2.92 2.67
C GLY A 23 -2.06 -2.61 3.39
N ILE A 24 -1.54 -3.57 4.17
CA ILE A 24 -0.27 -3.42 4.89
C ILE A 24 0.83 -4.12 4.09
N LEU A 25 1.77 -3.35 3.56
CA LEU A 25 2.93 -3.82 2.80
C LEU A 25 4.19 -3.77 3.66
N ASN A 26 4.61 -4.92 4.17
CA ASN A 26 5.83 -5.04 4.97
C ASN A 26 7.06 -5.30 4.08
N VAL A 27 8.01 -4.37 4.07
CA VAL A 27 9.25 -4.38 3.30
C VAL A 27 10.46 -4.45 4.26
N THR A 28 10.76 -5.65 4.76
CA THR A 28 11.93 -5.86 5.65
C THR A 28 13.22 -6.20 4.86
N PRO A 29 14.42 -5.74 5.26
CA PRO A 29 15.66 -6.12 4.55
C PRO A 29 16.17 -7.55 4.81
N ASP A 30 15.48 -8.39 5.60
CA ASP A 30 16.08 -9.62 6.13
C ASP A 30 16.09 -10.80 5.15
N SER A 31 17.06 -10.77 4.23
CA SER A 31 17.80 -11.94 3.74
C SER A 31 19.25 -11.51 3.45
N PHE A 32 19.98 -11.22 4.54
CA PHE A 32 21.44 -11.05 4.55
C PHE A 32 22.13 -12.39 4.24
N SER A 33 22.12 -12.82 2.98
CA SER A 33 23.09 -13.78 2.45
C SER A 33 23.22 -13.55 0.95
N ASP A 34 24.40 -13.09 0.53
CA ASP A 34 24.88 -13.07 -0.84
C ASP A 34 24.29 -12.03 -1.81
N GLY A 35 24.64 -10.75 -1.59
CA GLY A 35 24.82 -9.84 -2.73
C GLY A 35 23.78 -8.75 -2.98
N GLY A 36 22.90 -8.45 -2.01
CA GLY A 36 22.42 -7.10 -1.67
C GLY A 36 21.89 -6.14 -2.74
N LYS A 37 21.58 -6.59 -3.96
CA LYS A 37 21.18 -5.72 -5.08
C LYS A 37 19.88 -6.10 -5.79
N PHE A 38 19.26 -7.23 -5.42
CA PHE A 38 18.13 -7.81 -6.16
C PHE A 38 16.99 -8.32 -5.27
N PHE A 39 16.95 -8.00 -3.97
CA PHE A 39 15.83 -8.40 -3.11
C PHE A 39 14.90 -7.21 -2.83
N ARG A 40 13.61 -7.41 -3.17
CA ARG A 40 12.36 -6.85 -2.61
C ARG A 40 11.71 -5.60 -3.20
N TYR A 41 12.32 -4.83 -4.09
CA TYR A 41 11.58 -3.69 -4.66
C TYR A 41 10.48 -4.16 -5.63
N GLU A 42 10.86 -5.04 -6.55
CA GLU A 42 9.95 -5.62 -7.54
C GLU A 42 8.86 -6.45 -6.88
N ASP A 43 9.21 -7.22 -5.84
CA ASP A 43 8.24 -8.02 -5.08
C ASP A 43 7.28 -7.13 -4.27
N ALA A 44 7.79 -6.07 -3.65
CA ALA A 44 6.96 -5.10 -2.95
C ALA A 44 6.01 -4.39 -3.93
N MET A 45 6.49 -4.10 -5.14
CA MET A 45 5.67 -3.48 -6.18
C MET A 45 4.60 -4.42 -6.70
N ALA A 46 4.94 -5.66 -7.05
CA ALA A 46 3.97 -6.67 -7.46
C ALA A 46 2.92 -6.94 -6.36
N GLN A 47 3.33 -6.93 -5.10
CA GLN A 47 2.42 -7.09 -3.97
C GLN A 47 1.50 -5.87 -3.78
N ALA A 48 2.01 -4.64 -3.98
CA ALA A 48 1.21 -3.43 -3.94
C ALA A 48 0.19 -3.40 -5.08
N GLU A 49 0.61 -3.73 -6.32
CA GLU A 49 -0.27 -3.84 -7.49
C GLU A 49 -1.40 -4.83 -7.23
N LYS A 50 -1.08 -6.01 -6.69
CA LYS A 50 -2.09 -6.99 -6.30
C LYS A 50 -3.06 -6.46 -5.24
N MET A 51 -2.59 -5.73 -4.23
CA MET A 51 -3.47 -5.14 -3.22
C MET A 51 -4.44 -4.13 -3.84
N VAL A 52 -4.00 -3.35 -4.83
CA VAL A 52 -4.87 -2.44 -5.58
C VAL A 52 -5.91 -3.23 -6.39
N GLU A 53 -5.50 -4.30 -7.07
CA GLU A 53 -6.42 -5.19 -7.81
C GLU A 53 -7.47 -5.85 -6.90
N ASP A 54 -7.06 -6.22 -5.68
CA ASP A 54 -7.92 -6.80 -4.66
C ASP A 54 -8.84 -5.76 -3.98
N GLY A 55 -8.67 -4.46 -4.29
CA GLY A 55 -9.56 -3.38 -3.85
C GLY A 55 -9.09 -2.60 -2.63
N ALA A 56 -7.80 -2.54 -2.35
CA ALA A 56 -7.25 -1.63 -1.34
C ALA A 56 -7.37 -0.16 -1.78
N ASP A 57 -7.87 0.70 -0.90
CA ASP A 57 -7.96 2.15 -1.10
C ASP A 57 -6.69 2.88 -0.66
N ILE A 58 -5.92 2.25 0.24
CA ILE A 58 -4.70 2.78 0.85
C ILE A 58 -3.69 1.65 0.96
N ILE A 59 -2.40 1.97 0.76
CA ILE A 59 -1.29 1.08 1.09
C ILE A 59 -0.49 1.73 2.22
N ASP A 60 -0.32 1.01 3.32
CA ASP A 60 0.57 1.37 4.43
C ASP A 60 1.87 0.59 4.29
N ILE A 61 2.99 1.29 4.15
CA ILE A 61 4.29 0.69 3.84
C ILE A 61 5.17 0.77 5.09
N GLY A 62 5.60 -0.38 5.59
CA GLY A 62 6.43 -0.52 6.79
C GLY A 62 7.70 -1.33 6.58
#